data_AF-A0AAT9I9J3-F1
#
_entry.id   AF-A0AAT9I9J3-F1
#
_cell.length_a   1.000
_cell.length_b   1.000
_cell.length_c   1.000
_cell.angle_alpha   90.00
_cell.angle_beta   90.00
_cell.angle_gamma   90.00
#
_symmetry.space_group_name_H-M   'P 1'
#
loop_
_entity.id
_entity.type
_entity.pdbx_description
1 polymer ?
#
loop_
_entity_poly.entity_id
_entity_poly.type
_entity_poly.pdbx_seq_one_letter_code
_entity_poly.pdbx_strand_id
1 'polypeptide(L)'
;MKMSHYLRQGKSENYQDAEEKGLLKAGAVATLLSKQLGMKITAKELEVFATEWHHAGVFKRGDGQSFQGRKVYFFSPAGIEKITREKIQANRDKAAKKAPPDTRHVQGWYTQYFRITDPVSRRSYNKPFIGIYTGPVNKAPKGFRALADEAFAAAEKLRGKELKAGEIPRF
;
A
#
# COMPACT_ATOMS: atom_id res chain seq x y z
N MET A 1 -0.93 14.47 4.31
CA MET A 1 -1.69 15.43 3.48
C MET A 1 -2.95 15.82 4.23
N LYS A 2 -3.24 17.12 4.40
CA LYS A 2 -4.41 17.62 5.15
C LYS A 2 -5.68 17.58 4.28
N MET A 3 -6.85 17.33 4.87
CA MET A 3 -8.16 17.26 4.20
C MET A 3 -8.45 18.48 3.30
N SER A 4 -8.05 19.67 3.75
CA SER A 4 -8.20 20.94 3.02
C SER A 4 -7.41 20.99 1.70
N HIS A 5 -6.23 20.37 1.63
CA HIS A 5 -5.47 20.25 0.38
C HIS A 5 -6.07 19.22 -0.58
N TYR A 6 -6.86 18.28 -0.08
CA TYR A 6 -7.46 17.21 -0.85
C TYR A 6 -8.78 17.65 -1.51
N LEU A 7 -9.62 18.38 -0.75
CA LEU A 7 -10.83 19.02 -1.28
C LEU A 7 -10.47 20.09 -2.33
N ARG A 8 -9.42 20.89 -2.09
CA ARG A 8 -8.89 21.84 -3.10
C ARG A 8 -8.35 21.18 -4.38
N GLN A 9 -8.07 19.87 -4.37
CA GLN A 9 -7.61 19.15 -5.56
C GLN A 9 -8.75 18.57 -6.41
N GLY A 10 -10.03 18.73 -6.04
CA GLY A 10 -11.19 18.24 -6.81
C GLY A 10 -11.33 16.71 -6.86
N LYS A 11 -10.44 15.95 -6.20
CA LYS A 11 -10.35 14.48 -6.34
C LYS A 11 -11.53 13.70 -5.74
N SER A 12 -12.37 14.35 -4.93
CA SER A 12 -13.61 13.78 -4.41
C SER A 12 -14.84 14.08 -5.28
N GLU A 13 -14.81 15.14 -6.10
CA GLU A 13 -15.90 15.50 -7.01
C GLU A 13 -15.89 14.62 -8.28
N ASN A 14 -14.70 14.15 -8.69
CA ASN A 14 -14.51 13.41 -9.93
C ASN A 14 -15.26 12.05 -10.08
N TYR A 15 -15.83 11.47 -9.03
CA TYR A 15 -16.54 10.18 -9.16
C TYR A 15 -17.87 10.36 -9.92
N GLN A 16 -18.61 11.44 -9.62
CA GLN A 16 -19.86 11.77 -10.31
C GLN A 16 -19.55 12.25 -11.73
N ASP A 17 -18.51 13.08 -11.89
CA ASP A 17 -18.06 13.54 -13.21
C ASP A 17 -17.62 12.39 -14.13
N ALA A 18 -17.07 11.30 -13.59
CA ALA A 18 -16.68 10.13 -14.38
C ALA A 18 -17.91 9.39 -14.93
N GLU A 19 -19.02 9.34 -14.18
CA GLU A 19 -20.29 8.81 -14.66
C GLU A 19 -20.92 9.74 -15.70
N GLU A 20 -20.87 11.06 -15.49
CA GLU A 20 -21.35 12.07 -16.46
C GLU A 20 -20.56 12.03 -17.78
N LYS A 21 -19.26 11.71 -17.73
CA LYS A 21 -18.40 11.48 -18.91
C LYS A 21 -18.67 10.14 -19.62
N GLY A 22 -19.62 9.34 -19.14
CA GLY A 22 -19.96 8.04 -19.71
C GLY A 22 -18.90 6.96 -19.47
N LEU A 23 -18.02 7.13 -18.48
CA LEU A 23 -17.02 6.11 -18.15
C LEU A 23 -17.65 4.98 -17.33
N LEU A 24 -17.30 3.73 -17.68
CA LEU A 24 -17.82 2.56 -17.00
C LEU A 24 -16.89 2.11 -15.87
N LYS A 25 -17.46 1.74 -14.72
CA LYS A 25 -16.72 1.19 -13.59
C LYS A 25 -16.16 -0.18 -13.91
N ALA A 26 -15.00 -0.51 -13.34
CA ALA A 26 -14.31 -1.80 -13.52
C ALA A 26 -15.20 -3.04 -13.32
N GLY A 27 -16.16 -3.01 -12.40
CA GLY A 27 -17.10 -4.11 -12.16
C GLY A 27 -18.09 -4.32 -13.32
N ALA A 28 -18.61 -3.23 -13.89
CA ALA A 28 -19.49 -3.28 -15.06
C ALA A 28 -18.72 -3.77 -16.29
N VAL A 29 -17.50 -3.26 -16.49
CA VAL A 29 -16.63 -3.67 -17.61
C VAL A 29 -16.23 -5.14 -17.49
N ALA A 30 -15.88 -5.62 -16.29
CA ALA A 30 -15.60 -7.02 -16.04
C ALA A 30 -16.77 -7.93 -16.40
N THR A 31 -18.01 -7.51 -16.07
CA THR A 31 -19.21 -8.29 -16.39
C THR A 31 -19.47 -8.31 -17.90
N LEU A 32 -19.31 -7.16 -18.58
CA LEU A 32 -19.47 -7.03 -20.02
C LEU A 32 -18.43 -7.87 -20.78
N LEU A 33 -17.14 -7.71 -20.45
CA LEU A 33 -16.07 -8.47 -21.08
C LEU A 33 -16.16 -9.97 -20.76
N SER A 34 -16.62 -10.35 -19.56
CA SER A 34 -16.80 -11.76 -19.23
C SER A 34 -17.83 -12.45 -20.13
N LYS A 35 -18.91 -11.73 -20.45
CA LYS A 35 -19.95 -12.20 -21.38
C LYS A 35 -19.44 -12.22 -22.82
N GLN A 36 -18.78 -11.15 -23.28
CA GLN A 36 -18.29 -11.05 -24.66
C GLN A 36 -17.18 -12.06 -24.98
N LEU A 37 -16.26 -12.30 -24.05
CA LEU A 37 -15.10 -13.16 -24.26
C LEU A 37 -15.31 -14.60 -23.76
N GLY A 38 -16.49 -14.90 -23.18
CA GLY A 38 -16.82 -16.24 -22.68
C GLY A 38 -15.91 -16.74 -21.56
N MET A 39 -15.29 -15.83 -20.78
CA MET A 39 -14.33 -16.17 -19.73
C MET A 39 -14.57 -15.35 -18.48
N LYS A 40 -14.30 -15.91 -17.29
CA LYS A 40 -14.42 -15.16 -16.04
C LYS A 40 -13.33 -14.10 -15.94
N ILE A 41 -13.73 -12.83 -15.84
CA ILE A 41 -12.84 -11.68 -15.67
C ILE A 41 -13.27 -10.93 -14.40
N THR A 42 -12.31 -10.62 -13.55
CA THR A 42 -12.54 -9.85 -12.33
C THR A 42 -12.16 -8.39 -12.52
N ALA A 43 -12.81 -7.48 -11.78
CA ALA A 43 -12.48 -6.05 -11.81
C ALA A 43 -11.00 -5.78 -11.48
N LYS A 44 -10.40 -6.59 -10.61
CA LYS A 44 -8.98 -6.48 -10.20
C LYS A 44 -8.01 -6.75 -11.35
N GLU A 45 -8.35 -7.69 -12.24
CA GLU A 45 -7.53 -7.99 -13.41
C GLU A 45 -7.55 -6.85 -14.45
N LEU A 46 -8.60 -6.04 -14.43
CA LEU A 46 -8.80 -4.95 -15.37
C LEU A 46 -8.14 -3.63 -14.92
N GLU A 47 -7.73 -3.50 -13.64
CA GLU A 47 -7.16 -2.26 -13.10
C GLU A 47 -5.98 -1.71 -13.93
N VAL A 48 -5.20 -2.59 -14.56
CA VAL A 48 -4.05 -2.25 -15.40
C VAL A 48 -4.46 -1.57 -16.72
N PHE A 49 -5.68 -1.82 -17.18
CA PHE A 49 -6.23 -1.26 -18.41
C PHE A 49 -7.15 -0.06 -18.17
N ALA A 50 -7.29 0.39 -16.92
CA ALA A 50 -8.15 1.50 -16.56
C ALA A 50 -7.68 2.81 -17.21
N THR A 51 -8.63 3.57 -17.75
CA THR A 51 -8.36 4.90 -18.33
C THR A 51 -8.10 5.90 -17.22
N GLU A 52 -8.92 5.86 -16.18
CA GLU A 52 -8.82 6.75 -15.02
C GLU A 52 -9.14 5.99 -13.74
N TRP A 53 -8.72 6.55 -12.61
CA TRP A 53 -9.13 6.08 -11.30
C TRP A 53 -9.43 7.25 -10.39
N HIS A 54 -10.52 7.12 -9.63
CA HIS A 54 -11.00 8.11 -8.68
C HIS A 54 -11.18 7.45 -7.31
N HIS A 55 -11.33 8.25 -6.25
CA HIS A 55 -11.60 7.71 -4.92
C HIS A 55 -13.11 7.66 -4.64
N ALA A 56 -13.66 6.48 -4.31
CA ALA A 56 -15.03 6.33 -3.86
C ALA A 56 -15.14 6.66 -2.36
N GLY A 57 -15.19 7.96 -2.08
CA GLY A 57 -15.20 8.49 -0.72
C GLY A 57 -13.83 8.47 -0.04
N VAL A 58 -13.71 9.24 1.04
CA VAL A 58 -12.47 9.43 1.78
C VAL A 58 -12.73 9.06 3.23
N PHE A 59 -12.05 8.00 3.71
CA PHE A 59 -12.23 7.50 5.07
C PHE A 59 -10.97 7.74 5.89
N LYS A 60 -11.16 8.10 7.16
CA LYS A 60 -10.05 8.19 8.13
C LYS A 60 -9.67 6.76 8.53
N ARG A 61 -8.45 6.32 8.18
CA ARG A 61 -7.94 5.02 8.66
C ARG A 61 -7.45 5.16 10.11
N GLY A 62 -8.36 5.17 11.07
CA GLY A 62 -8.02 5.22 12.50
C GLY A 62 -7.39 6.55 12.96
N ASP A 63 -7.10 6.64 14.26
CA ASP A 63 -6.59 7.88 14.85
C ASP A 63 -5.13 8.13 14.48
N GLY A 64 -4.91 9.28 13.83
CA GLY A 64 -3.59 9.77 13.44
C GLY A 64 -3.09 9.38 12.05
N GLN A 65 -3.80 8.54 11.28
CA GLN A 65 -3.37 8.20 9.91
C GLN A 65 -3.95 9.12 8.83
N SER A 66 -3.31 9.07 7.65
CA SER A 66 -3.78 9.75 6.45
C SER A 66 -5.16 9.26 6.02
N PHE A 67 -6.01 10.19 5.61
CA PHE A 67 -7.22 9.89 4.87
C PHE A 67 -6.88 9.06 3.61
N GLN A 68 -7.50 7.90 3.46
CA GLN A 68 -7.37 7.06 2.27
C GLN A 68 -8.76 6.71 1.75
N GLY A 69 -9.03 7.06 0.49
CA GLY A 69 -10.23 6.61 -0.21
C GLY A 69 -10.01 5.26 -0.87
N ARG A 70 -11.07 4.46 -1.02
CA ARG A 70 -11.03 3.26 -1.86
C ARG A 70 -10.91 3.70 -3.32
N LYS A 71 -9.90 3.21 -4.06
CA LYS A 71 -9.78 3.50 -5.49
C LYS A 71 -10.87 2.77 -6.26
N VAL A 72 -11.51 3.48 -7.19
CA VAL A 72 -12.43 2.94 -8.19
C VAL A 72 -11.88 3.29 -9.56
N TYR A 73 -11.83 2.28 -10.42
CA TYR A 73 -11.24 2.35 -11.74
C TYR A 73 -12.33 2.47 -12.80
N PHE A 74 -12.11 3.34 -13.76
CA PHE A 74 -13.04 3.72 -14.82
C PHE A 74 -12.42 3.48 -16.19
N PHE A 75 -13.27 3.15 -17.16
CA PHE A 75 -12.88 2.79 -18.51
C PHE A 75 -13.71 3.57 -19.50
N SER A 76 -13.05 4.17 -20.49
CA SER A 76 -13.75 4.72 -21.65
C SER A 76 -14.24 3.60 -22.56
N PRO A 77 -15.36 3.78 -23.28
CA PRO A 77 -15.85 2.79 -24.25
C PRO A 77 -14.77 2.36 -25.26
N ALA A 78 -14.04 3.32 -25.84
CA ALA A 78 -12.92 3.05 -26.75
C ALA A 78 -11.74 2.32 -26.08
N GLY A 79 -11.57 2.46 -24.76
CA GLY A 79 -10.59 1.70 -23.98
C GLY A 79 -11.00 0.24 -23.82
N ILE A 80 -12.30 -0.03 -23.63
CA ILE A 80 -12.86 -1.37 -23.44
C ILE A 80 -12.69 -2.22 -24.71
N GLU A 81 -12.98 -1.66 -25.88
CA GLU A 81 -12.84 -2.35 -27.17
C GLU A 81 -11.40 -2.83 -27.43
N LYS A 82 -10.41 -2.14 -26.87
CA LYS A 82 -8.99 -2.51 -27.01
C LYS A 82 -8.58 -3.64 -26.06
N ILE A 83 -9.44 -4.08 -25.14
CA ILE A 83 -9.16 -5.16 -24.19
C ILE A 83 -9.56 -6.49 -24.83
N THR A 84 -8.57 -7.17 -25.40
CA THR A 84 -8.76 -8.48 -26.02
C THR A 84 -8.41 -9.62 -25.06
N ARG A 85 -8.83 -10.83 -25.42
CA ARG A 85 -8.52 -12.05 -24.65
C ARG A 85 -7.02 -12.26 -24.48
N GLU A 86 -6.23 -11.97 -25.51
CA GLU A 86 -4.77 -12.13 -25.50
C GLU A 86 -4.12 -11.18 -24.49
N LYS A 87 -4.60 -9.93 -24.39
CA LYS A 87 -4.08 -8.96 -23.41
C LYS A 87 -4.39 -9.37 -21.98
N ILE A 88 -5.59 -9.89 -21.73
CA ILE A 88 -5.98 -10.40 -20.41
C ILE A 88 -5.09 -11.59 -20.03
N GLN A 89 -4.87 -12.53 -20.96
CA GLN A 89 -4.01 -13.69 -20.72
C GLN A 89 -2.56 -13.27 -20.48
N ALA A 90 -2.00 -12.36 -21.28
CA ALA A 90 -0.66 -11.84 -21.08
C ALA A 90 -0.49 -11.19 -19.69
N ASN A 91 -1.50 -10.48 -19.19
CA ASN A 91 -1.47 -9.92 -17.84
C ASN A 91 -1.53 -11.01 -16.75
N ARG A 92 -2.32 -12.08 -16.95
CA ARG A 92 -2.33 -13.24 -16.06
C ARG A 92 -0.98 -13.93 -16.01
N ASP A 93 -0.36 -14.17 -17.16
CA ASP A 93 0.95 -14.80 -17.25
C ASP A 93 2.01 -13.93 -16.57
N LYS A 94 1.94 -12.61 -16.75
CA LYS A 94 2.81 -11.65 -16.05
C LYS A 94 2.58 -11.67 -14.53
N ALA A 95 1.32 -11.79 -14.09
CA ALA A 95 0.99 -11.89 -12.67
C ALA A 95 1.47 -13.21 -12.07
N ALA A 96 1.37 -14.32 -12.80
CA ALA A 96 1.85 -15.64 -12.40
C ALA A 96 3.39 -15.74 -12.35
N LYS A 97 4.09 -14.99 -13.23
CA LYS A 97 5.56 -14.89 -13.23
C LYS A 97 6.13 -14.08 -12.07
N LYS A 98 5.31 -13.38 -11.27
CA LYS A 98 5.82 -12.71 -10.07
C LYS A 98 6.31 -13.78 -9.10
N ALA A 99 7.59 -13.71 -8.76
CA ALA A 99 8.18 -14.62 -7.79
C ALA A 99 7.32 -14.64 -6.52
N PRO A 100 7.06 -15.82 -5.93
CA PRO A 100 6.36 -15.90 -4.67
C PRO A 100 7.11 -15.02 -3.65
N PRO A 101 6.39 -14.29 -2.78
CA PRO A 101 7.03 -13.46 -1.79
C PRO A 101 7.93 -14.34 -0.92
N ASP A 102 9.14 -13.87 -0.62
CA ASP A 102 10.08 -14.60 0.23
C ASP A 102 9.49 -14.77 1.63
N THR A 103 9.14 -16.00 1.98
CA THR A 103 8.55 -16.38 3.27
C THR A 103 9.59 -16.90 4.26
N ARG A 104 10.89 -16.85 3.92
CA ARG A 104 11.96 -17.24 4.85
C ARG A 104 11.80 -16.50 6.17
N HIS A 105 12.07 -17.21 7.26
CA HIS A 105 12.07 -16.63 8.60
C HIS A 105 13.36 -15.86 8.80
N VAL A 106 13.26 -14.61 9.24
CA VAL A 106 14.40 -13.77 9.61
C VAL A 106 14.21 -13.19 10.99
N GLN A 107 15.34 -12.97 11.65
CA GLN A 107 15.41 -12.32 12.93
C GLN A 107 16.46 -11.21 12.87
N GLY A 108 16.24 -10.16 13.63
CA GLY A 108 17.12 -9.01 13.63
C GLY A 108 16.49 -7.79 14.26
N TRP A 109 17.07 -6.64 13.98
CA TRP A 109 16.68 -5.38 14.61
C TRP A 109 16.29 -4.33 13.58
N TYR A 110 15.56 -3.31 14.02
CA TYR A 110 15.19 -2.15 13.23
C TYR A 110 15.04 -0.92 14.13
N THR A 111 15.11 0.28 13.56
CA THR A 111 14.84 1.50 14.31
C THR A 111 13.34 1.71 14.47
N GLN A 112 12.84 1.64 15.70
CA GLN A 112 11.45 1.95 16.04
C GLN A 112 11.34 3.40 16.49
N TYR A 113 10.47 4.17 15.84
CA TYR A 113 10.23 5.56 16.23
C TYR A 113 8.96 5.68 17.06
N PHE A 114 9.08 6.28 18.24
CA PHE A 114 7.94 6.66 19.05
C PHE A 114 7.76 8.18 19.02
N ARG A 115 6.52 8.62 18.81
CA ARG A 115 6.17 10.03 18.88
C ARG A 115 6.01 10.41 20.34
N ILE A 116 6.86 11.33 20.80
CA ILE A 116 6.83 11.86 22.16
C ILE A 116 6.45 13.33 22.07
N THR A 117 5.60 13.80 22.98
CA THR A 117 5.26 15.20 23.11
C THR A 117 5.89 15.71 24.40
N ASP A 118 6.73 16.75 24.29
CA ASP A 118 7.29 17.43 25.44
C ASP A 118 6.16 18.11 26.24
N PRO A 119 6.00 17.81 27.54
CA PRO A 119 4.94 18.41 28.35
C PRO A 119 5.11 19.92 28.53
N VAL A 120 6.34 20.45 28.46
CA VAL A 120 6.63 21.87 28.68
C VAL A 120 6.47 22.64 27.38
N SER A 121 7.19 22.27 26.32
CA SER A 121 7.14 23.00 25.05
C SER A 121 5.92 22.64 24.18
N ARG A 122 5.17 21.59 24.53
CA ARG A 122 4.08 20.98 23.74
C ARG A 122 4.48 20.57 22.32
N ARG A 123 5.79 20.53 22.01
CA ARG A 123 6.29 20.09 20.71
C ARG A 123 6.33 18.57 20.65
N SER A 124 5.78 18.01 19.58
CA SER A 124 5.95 16.59 19.28
C SER A 124 7.24 16.36 18.48
N TYR A 125 8.01 15.35 18.87
CA TYR A 125 9.16 14.86 18.11
C TYR A 125 9.17 13.33 18.08
N ASN A 126 9.86 12.74 17.11
CA ASN A 126 10.00 11.30 17.00
C ASN A 126 11.34 10.89 17.61
N LYS A 127 11.28 9.98 18.57
CA LYS A 127 12.46 9.49 19.29
C LYS A 127 12.76 8.05 18.85
N PRO A 128 14.01 7.72 18.44
CA PRO A 128 14.36 6.39 17.96
C PRO A 128 14.70 5.43 19.10
N PHE A 129 14.31 4.18 18.94
CA PHE A 129 14.51 3.08 19.88
C PHE A 129 14.88 1.79 19.12
N ILE A 130 15.45 0.83 19.83
CA ILE A 130 15.77 -0.50 19.30
C ILE A 130 14.50 -1.34 19.22
N GLY A 131 14.04 -1.61 18.00
CA GLY A 131 13.00 -2.59 17.71
C GLY A 131 13.62 -3.94 17.34
N ILE A 132 13.00 -5.03 17.77
CA ILE A 132 13.39 -6.41 17.43
C ILE A 132 12.27 -7.04 16.63
N TYR A 133 12.63 -7.74 15.55
CA TYR A 133 11.68 -8.41 14.67
C TYR A 133 12.09 -9.87 14.44
N THR A 134 11.10 -10.75 14.55
CA THR A 134 11.17 -12.16 14.17
C THR A 134 9.96 -12.47 13.28
N GLY A 135 10.20 -13.01 12.09
CA GLY A 135 9.11 -13.32 11.18
C GLY A 135 9.51 -13.41 9.70
N PRO A 136 8.51 -13.49 8.81
CA PRO A 136 8.75 -13.57 7.37
C PRO A 136 9.46 -12.33 6.79
N VAL A 137 10.45 -12.53 5.90
CA VAL A 137 11.20 -11.45 5.23
C VAL A 137 10.29 -10.42 4.58
N ASN A 138 9.23 -10.87 3.89
CA ASN A 138 8.28 -10.00 3.20
C ASN A 138 7.49 -9.05 4.12
N LYS A 139 7.50 -9.29 5.43
CA LYS A 139 6.85 -8.46 6.45
C LYS A 139 7.85 -7.72 7.34
N ALA A 140 9.14 -7.79 7.04
CA ALA A 140 10.17 -7.12 7.80
C ALA A 140 9.95 -5.59 7.82
N PRO A 141 10.09 -4.93 8.99
CA PRO A 141 9.96 -3.48 9.09
C PRO A 141 10.96 -2.71 8.23
N LYS A 142 10.63 -1.47 7.89
CA LYS A 142 11.54 -0.60 7.13
C LYS A 142 12.85 -0.38 7.88
N GLY A 143 13.97 -0.61 7.21
CA GLY A 143 15.31 -0.46 7.82
C GLY A 143 15.73 -1.66 8.68
N PHE A 144 15.03 -2.79 8.57
CA PHE A 144 15.42 -4.05 9.19
C PHE A 144 16.84 -4.48 8.81
N ARG A 145 17.60 -4.95 9.80
CA ARG A 145 18.92 -5.54 9.66
C ARG A 145 18.91 -6.92 10.29
N ALA A 146 19.16 -7.95 9.48
CA ALA A 146 19.27 -9.32 9.96
C ALA A 146 20.44 -9.46 10.93
N LEU A 147 20.26 -10.26 11.98
CA LEU A 147 21.29 -10.60 12.95
C LEU A 147 21.48 -12.11 13.00
N ALA A 148 22.71 -12.54 13.26
CA ALA A 148 23.01 -13.92 13.63
C ALA A 148 22.45 -14.22 15.03
N ASP A 149 22.30 -15.50 15.38
CA ASP A 149 21.66 -15.95 16.63
C ASP A 149 22.29 -15.31 17.89
N GLU A 150 23.62 -15.24 17.94
CA GLU A 150 24.36 -14.65 19.08
C GLU A 150 24.07 -13.16 19.26
N ALA A 151 24.20 -12.39 18.17
CA ALA A 151 23.91 -10.97 18.16
C ALA A 151 22.42 -10.69 18.38
N PHE A 152 21.53 -11.58 17.94
CA PHE A 152 20.10 -11.48 18.18
C PHE A 152 19.76 -11.62 19.67
N ALA A 153 20.34 -12.61 20.35
CA ALA A 153 20.16 -12.79 21.80
C ALA A 153 20.66 -11.58 22.61
N ALA A 154 21.73 -10.92 22.17
CA ALA A 154 22.19 -9.66 22.75
C ALA A 154 21.25 -8.49 22.45
N ALA A 155 20.73 -8.41 21.22
CA ALA A 155 19.78 -7.38 20.80
C ALA A 155 18.44 -7.45 21.53
N GLU A 156 17.94 -8.66 21.82
CA GLU A 156 16.71 -8.86 22.60
C GLU A 156 16.81 -8.24 24.00
N LYS A 157 17.98 -8.34 24.66
CA LYS A 157 18.22 -7.71 25.97
C LYS A 157 18.18 -6.18 25.91
N LEU A 158 18.43 -5.60 24.74
CA LEU A 158 18.44 -4.15 24.50
C LEU A 158 17.15 -3.65 23.86
N ARG A 159 16.13 -4.51 23.69
CA ARG A 159 14.84 -4.15 23.09
C ARG A 159 14.22 -2.97 23.84
N GLY A 160 13.74 -1.98 23.09
CA GLY A 160 13.12 -0.78 23.66
C GLY A 160 14.09 0.19 24.32
N LYS A 161 15.41 -0.03 24.22
CA LYS A 161 16.41 0.96 24.62
C LYS A 161 16.42 2.11 23.61
N GLU A 162 16.56 3.32 24.13
CA GLU A 162 16.70 4.53 23.32
C GLU A 162 17.98 4.49 22.49
N LEU A 163 17.87 4.89 21.23
CA LEU A 163 19.01 5.13 20.35
C LEU A 163 19.31 6.62 20.32
N LYS A 164 20.59 7.00 20.40
CA LYS A 164 20.96 8.39 20.11
C LYS A 164 20.81 8.67 18.62
N ALA A 165 20.62 9.94 18.26
CA ALA A 165 20.51 10.33 16.86
C ALA A 165 21.76 9.91 16.07
N GLY A 166 21.58 9.10 15.02
CA GLY A 166 22.67 8.60 14.18
C GLY A 166 23.44 7.41 14.75
N GLU A 167 23.10 6.92 15.94
CA GLU A 167 23.77 5.77 16.55
C GLU A 167 23.37 4.45 15.88
N ILE A 168 24.36 3.62 15.56
CA ILE A 168 24.16 2.24 15.13
C ILE A 168 24.49 1.35 16.35
N PRO A 169 23.50 0.67 16.96
CA PRO A 169 23.73 -0.22 18.07
C PRO A 169 24.61 -1.40 17.63
N ARG A 170 25.53 -1.78 18.51
CA ARG A 170 26.32 -3.01 18.40
C ARG A 170 25.70 -4.05 19.33
N PHE A 171 25.52 -5.25 18.81
CA PHE A 171 24.89 -6.38 19.49
C PHE A 171 25.87 -7.54 19.55
#